data_AF-A0A1H8I7K1-F1
#
_entry.id   AF-A0A1H8I7K1-F1
#
_cell.length_a   1.000
_cell.length_b   1.000
_cell.length_c   1.000
_cell.angle_alpha   90.00
_cell.angle_beta   90.00
_cell.angle_gamma   90.00
#
_symmetry.space_group_name_H-M   'P 1'
#
loop_
_entity.id
_entity.type
_entity.pdbx_description
1 polymer ?
#
loop_
_entity_poly.entity_id
_entity_poly.type
_entity_poly.pdbx_seq_one_letter_code
_entity_poly.pdbx_strand_id
1 'polypeptide(L)'
;MEENVLHLKAKTISIIPFGIIYMLSLPLLGILLAETGIRNSLLIYILAFTITMVSAIILFRLFSGTLLLELQKEKIRMDWIKKPIYSSIKPQTINLKDISHWKHQEGKGVDRFKIYLKHKKKYVFNSITFQIQLKILK
;
A
#
# COMPACT_ATOMS: atom_id res chain seq x y z
N MET A 1 -23.61 -23.08 14.99
CA MET A 1 -22.18 -23.44 15.12
C MET A 1 -21.41 -22.25 14.56
N GLU A 2 -20.91 -21.37 15.42
CA GLU A 2 -20.15 -20.20 14.99
C GLU A 2 -18.88 -20.69 14.29
N GLU A 3 -18.77 -20.44 12.98
CA GLU A 3 -17.52 -20.68 12.28
C GLU A 3 -16.47 -19.74 12.88
N ASN A 4 -15.41 -20.31 13.47
CA ASN A 4 -14.25 -19.53 13.89
C ASN A 4 -13.64 -18.87 12.65
N VAL A 5 -13.98 -17.61 12.41
CA VAL A 5 -13.39 -16.77 11.37
C VAL A 5 -12.25 -15.99 11.99
N LEU A 6 -11.03 -16.22 11.51
CA LEU A 6 -9.88 -15.43 11.93
C LEU A 6 -9.81 -14.16 11.08
N HIS A 7 -9.97 -13.00 11.71
CA HIS A 7 -9.85 -11.71 11.05
C HIS A 7 -8.44 -11.12 11.22
N LEU A 8 -7.72 -10.98 10.12
CA LEU A 8 -6.39 -10.38 10.06
C LEU A 8 -6.44 -9.06 9.30
N LYS A 9 -5.84 -8.01 9.87
CA LYS A 9 -5.72 -6.70 9.22
C LYS A 9 -4.28 -6.46 8.81
N ALA A 10 -4.05 -6.18 7.53
CA ALA A 10 -2.74 -5.88 6.98
C ALA A 10 -2.69 -4.44 6.45
N LYS A 11 -1.69 -3.66 6.91
CA LYS A 11 -1.43 -2.31 6.39
C LYS A 11 -0.48 -2.37 5.21
N THR A 12 -0.92 -1.84 4.07
CA THR A 12 -0.21 -1.86 2.79
C THR A 12 0.09 -0.44 2.31
N ILE A 13 1.13 -0.28 1.50
CA ILE A 13 1.40 0.98 0.80
C ILE A 13 1.83 0.72 -0.65
N SER A 14 1.27 1.50 -1.57
CA SER A 14 1.64 1.49 -2.99
C SER A 14 2.90 2.34 -3.21
N ILE A 15 4.08 1.78 -2.91
CA ILE A 15 5.36 2.52 -2.88
C ILE A 15 5.74 3.14 -4.24
N ILE A 16 5.59 2.40 -5.34
CA ILE A 16 6.01 2.87 -6.67
C ILE A 16 5.23 4.13 -7.08
N PRO A 17 3.89 4.11 -7.13
CA PRO A 17 3.14 5.32 -7.52
C PRO A 17 3.28 6.44 -6.49
N PHE A 18 3.43 6.12 -5.20
CA PHE A 18 3.77 7.11 -4.18
C PHE A 18 5.07 7.84 -4.51
N GLY A 19 6.14 7.11 -4.82
CA GLY A 19 7.45 7.69 -5.15
C GLY A 19 7.41 8.53 -6.42
N ILE A 20 6.74 8.05 -7.47
CA ILE A 20 6.60 8.80 -8.74
C ILE A 20 5.88 10.13 -8.50
N ILE A 21 4.72 10.11 -7.82
CA ILE A 21 3.93 11.32 -7.60
C ILE A 21 4.66 12.28 -6.65
N TYR A 22 5.34 11.76 -5.63
CA TYR A 22 6.17 12.58 -4.76
C TYR A 22 7.29 13.29 -5.54
N MET A 23 8.01 12.57 -6.40
CA MET A 23 9.07 13.16 -7.24
C MET A 23 8.52 14.21 -8.21
N LEU A 24 7.34 14.00 -8.80
CA LEU A 24 6.67 14.98 -9.67
C LEU A 24 6.19 16.21 -8.91
N SER A 25 5.87 16.08 -7.62
CA SER A 25 5.39 17.20 -6.80
C SER A 25 6.47 18.25 -6.51
N LEU A 26 7.76 17.85 -6.50
CA LEU A 26 8.87 18.75 -6.17
C LEU A 26 9.13 19.82 -7.25
N PRO A 27 9.24 19.48 -8.56
CA PRO A 27 9.32 20.48 -9.62
C PRO A 27 8.10 21.40 -9.66
N LEU A 28 6.90 20.84 -9.45
CA LEU A 28 5.67 21.62 -9.43
C LEU A 28 5.69 22.66 -8.31
N LEU A 29 6.15 22.27 -7.12
CA LEU A 29 6.33 23.18 -6.01
C LEU A 29 7.33 24.29 -6.33
N GLY A 30 8.44 23.96 -7.00
CA GLY A 30 9.43 24.94 -7.43
C GLY A 30 8.84 25.99 -8.38
N ILE A 31 8.05 25.55 -9.37
CA ILE A 31 7.36 26.44 -10.30
C ILE A 31 6.36 27.34 -9.55
N LEU A 32 5.54 26.75 -8.68
CA LEU A 32 4.55 27.51 -7.90
C LEU A 32 5.20 28.57 -7.00
N LEU A 33 6.31 28.22 -6.33
CA LEU A 33 7.02 29.16 -5.47
C LEU A 33 7.66 30.29 -6.27
N ALA A 34 8.18 30.03 -7.48
CA ALA A 34 8.72 31.05 -8.36
C ALA A 34 7.67 32.11 -8.76
N GLU A 35 6.42 31.70 -8.95
CA GLU A 35 5.29 32.58 -9.30
C GLU A 35 4.79 33.43 -8.13
N THR A 36 5.09 33.08 -6.87
CA THR A 36 4.58 33.82 -5.70
C THR A 36 5.17 35.23 -5.51
N GLY A 37 6.26 35.57 -6.21
CA GLY A 37 6.93 36.87 -6.10
C GLY A 37 7.60 37.15 -4.75
N ILE A 38 7.65 36.16 -3.84
CA ILE A 38 8.29 36.29 -2.53
C ILE A 38 9.81 36.44 -2.73
N ARG A 39 10.37 37.56 -2.27
CA ARG A 39 11.82 37.84 -2.38
C ARG A 39 12.64 37.37 -1.18
N ASN A 40 11.97 37.06 -0.06
CA ASN A 40 12.64 36.62 1.15
C ASN A 40 12.94 35.11 1.06
N SER A 41 14.22 34.79 0.92
CA SER A 41 14.71 33.41 0.77
C SER A 41 14.35 32.53 1.96
N LEU A 42 14.41 33.05 3.19
CA LEU A 42 14.09 32.29 4.40
C LEU A 42 12.61 31.91 4.45
N LEU A 43 11.71 32.83 4.07
CA LEU A 43 10.28 32.54 3.94
C LEU A 43 9.99 31.48 2.86
N ILE A 44 10.68 31.55 1.72
CA ILE A 44 10.54 30.55 0.65
C ILE A 44 10.93 29.16 1.15
N TYR A 45 12.05 29.03 1.87
CA TYR A 45 12.48 27.73 2.39
C TYR A 45 11.50 27.16 3.42
N ILE A 46 10.98 27.98 4.34
CA ILE A 46 9.97 27.55 5.32
C ILE A 46 8.69 27.08 4.62
N LEU A 47 8.21 27.84 3.63
CA LEU A 47 7.04 27.48 2.82
C LEU A 47 7.26 26.18 2.07
N ALA A 48 8.39 26.05 1.38
CA ALA A 48 8.76 24.85 0.63
C ALA A 48 8.79 23.61 1.55
N PHE A 49 9.44 23.72 2.71
CA PHE A 49 9.50 22.64 3.69
C PHE A 49 8.11 22.25 4.19
N THR A 50 7.29 23.25 4.57
CA THR A 50 5.94 23.02 5.10
C THR A 50 5.05 22.34 4.07
N ILE A 51 5.03 22.83 2.83
CA ILE A 51 4.23 22.24 1.75
C ILE A 51 4.73 20.83 1.43
N THR A 52 6.04 20.61 1.39
CA THR A 52 6.60 19.28 1.13
C THR A 52 6.18 18.28 2.22
N MET A 53 6.24 18.68 3.49
CA MET A 53 5.80 17.84 4.61
C MET A 53 4.31 17.52 4.56
N VAL A 54 3.47 18.52 4.31
CA VAL A 54 2.01 18.34 4.18
C VAL A 54 1.69 17.42 3.00
N SER A 55 2.30 17.65 1.83
CA SER A 55 2.13 16.81 0.66
C SER A 55 2.58 15.37 0.92
N ALA A 56 3.72 15.17 1.59
CA ALA A 56 4.20 13.83 1.94
C ALA A 56 3.19 13.08 2.82
N ILE A 57 2.61 13.75 3.84
CA ILE A 57 1.59 13.18 4.72
C ILE A 57 0.31 12.83 3.94
N ILE A 58 -0.16 13.73 3.08
CA ILE A 58 -1.35 13.53 2.25
C ILE A 58 -1.12 12.34 1.31
N LEU A 59 -0.01 12.33 0.58
CA LEU A 59 0.35 11.24 -0.32
C LEU A 59 0.46 9.92 0.43
N PHE A 60 1.13 9.89 1.58
CA PHE A 60 1.23 8.68 2.39
C PHE A 60 -0.17 8.16 2.78
N ARG A 61 -1.09 9.06 3.16
CA ARG A 61 -2.48 8.67 3.43
C ARG A 61 -3.22 8.17 2.20
N LEU A 62 -3.01 8.74 1.01
CA LEU A 62 -3.71 8.30 -0.21
C LEU A 62 -3.18 6.95 -0.72
N PHE A 63 -1.88 6.73 -0.62
CA PHE A 63 -1.21 5.53 -1.11
C PHE A 63 -1.12 4.39 -0.08
N SER A 64 -1.52 4.65 1.17
CA SER A 64 -1.67 3.61 2.21
C SER A 64 -3.09 3.06 2.24
N GLY A 65 -3.19 1.74 2.43
CA GLY A 65 -4.44 1.02 2.53
C GLY A 65 -4.42 -0.04 3.61
N THR A 66 -5.61 -0.50 4.00
CA THR A 66 -5.79 -1.57 4.97
C THR A 66 -6.58 -2.68 4.32
N LEU A 67 -5.96 -3.85 4.22
CA LEU A 67 -6.54 -5.06 3.70
C LEU A 67 -7.09 -5.90 4.87
N LEU A 68 -8.29 -6.42 4.71
CA LEU A 68 -8.89 -7.40 5.59
C LEU A 68 -8.72 -8.79 4.96
N LEU A 69 -8.15 -9.71 5.73
CA LEU A 69 -8.03 -11.11 5.41
C LEU A 69 -8.88 -11.88 6.40
N GLU A 70 -9.90 -12.59 5.91
CA GLU A 70 -10.73 -13.45 6.72
C GLU A 70 -10.39 -14.90 6.39
N LEU A 71 -9.81 -15.60 7.35
CA LEU A 71 -9.56 -17.03 7.24
C LEU A 71 -10.82 -17.78 7.66
N GLN A 72 -11.41 -18.48 6.70
CA GLN A 72 -12.50 -19.44 6.88
C GLN A 72 -11.94 -20.85 6.67
N LYS A 73 -12.65 -21.89 7.13
CA LYS A 73 -12.17 -23.30 7.12
C LYS A 73 -11.41 -23.72 5.86
N GLU A 74 -11.95 -23.41 4.68
CA GLU A 74 -11.32 -23.78 3.39
C GLU A 74 -11.00 -22.59 2.49
N LYS A 75 -11.24 -21.35 2.95
CA LYS A 75 -11.21 -20.16 2.09
C LYS A 75 -10.55 -18.99 2.79
N ILE A 76 -9.84 -18.18 2.03
CA ILE A 76 -9.36 -16.87 2.44
C ILE A 76 -10.20 -15.85 1.70
N ARG A 77 -11.00 -15.05 2.42
CA ARG A 77 -11.60 -13.85 1.85
C ARG A 77 -10.65 -12.69 2.02
N MET A 78 -10.51 -11.91 0.95
CA MET A 78 -9.69 -10.73 0.94
C MET A 78 -10.52 -9.55 0.50
N ASP A 79 -10.56 -8.52 1.33
CA ASP A 79 -11.29 -7.29 1.06
C ASP A 79 -10.51 -6.05 1.51
N TRP A 80 -10.95 -4.88 1.08
CA TRP A 80 -10.35 -3.59 1.44
C TRP A 80 -11.18 -2.86 2.48
N ILE A 81 -10.64 -2.67 3.68
CA ILE A 81 -11.18 -1.68 4.64
C ILE A 81 -10.90 -0.28 4.09
N LYS A 82 -9.70 -0.09 3.57
CA LYS A 82 -9.29 1.14 2.89
C LYS A 82 -8.42 0.77 1.69
N LYS A 83 -8.91 1.01 0.48
CA LYS A 83 -8.17 0.72 -0.74
C LYS A 83 -7.18 1.86 -1.03
N PRO A 84 -5.88 1.57 -1.22
CA PRO A 84 -4.93 2.59 -1.63
C PRO A 84 -5.14 2.94 -3.10
N ILE A 85 -4.82 4.19 -3.47
CA ILE A 85 -4.83 4.59 -4.88
C ILE A 85 -3.81 3.75 -5.66
N TYR A 86 -4.18 3.34 -6.87
CA TYR A 86 -3.39 2.48 -7.76
C TYR A 86 -3.14 1.05 -7.25
N SER A 87 -3.99 0.53 -6.36
CA SER A 87 -3.98 -0.90 -6.03
C SER A 87 -4.57 -1.75 -7.17
N SER A 88 -3.78 -2.68 -7.70
CA SER A 88 -4.22 -3.69 -8.67
C SER A 88 -5.02 -4.84 -8.04
N ILE A 89 -5.01 -4.93 -6.70
CA ILE A 89 -5.61 -6.02 -5.95
C ILE A 89 -7.12 -5.74 -5.80
N LYS A 90 -7.92 -6.63 -6.35
CA LYS A 90 -9.38 -6.61 -6.19
C LYS A 90 -9.79 -7.47 -4.98
N PRO A 91 -10.92 -7.14 -4.33
CA PRO A 91 -11.54 -8.06 -3.39
C PRO A 91 -11.76 -9.41 -4.06
N GLN A 92 -11.36 -10.50 -3.40
CA GLN A 92 -11.46 -11.84 -3.96
C GLN A 92 -11.47 -12.89 -2.85
N THR A 93 -12.03 -14.05 -3.16
CA THR A 93 -11.99 -15.23 -2.28
C THR A 93 -11.12 -16.30 -2.92
N ILE A 94 -10.14 -16.81 -2.17
CA ILE A 94 -9.20 -17.83 -2.60
C ILE A 94 -9.51 -19.11 -1.82
N ASN A 95 -9.67 -20.25 -2.51
CA ASN A 95 -9.74 -21.54 -1.83
C ASN A 95 -8.33 -21.98 -1.42
N LEU A 96 -8.16 -22.45 -0.17
CA LEU A 96 -6.85 -22.91 0.32
C LEU A 96 -6.30 -24.07 -0.52
N LYS A 97 -7.18 -24.91 -1.09
CA LYS A 97 -6.81 -26.04 -1.97
C LYS A 97 -6.12 -25.57 -3.27
N ASP A 98 -6.43 -24.36 -3.71
CA ASP A 98 -5.89 -23.74 -4.92
C ASP A 98 -4.49 -23.15 -4.70
N ILE A 99 -4.02 -23.01 -3.46
CA ILE A 99 -2.69 -22.48 -3.16
C ILE A 99 -1.64 -23.56 -3.49
N SER A 100 -0.67 -23.21 -4.34
CA SER A 100 0.46 -24.09 -4.67
C SER A 100 1.59 -23.93 -3.65
N HIS A 101 1.97 -22.70 -3.36
CA HIS A 101 2.97 -22.34 -2.37
C HIS A 101 2.83 -20.87 -1.95
N TRP A 102 3.49 -20.50 -0.86
CA TRP A 102 3.57 -19.13 -0.36
C TRP A 102 5.03 -18.78 -0.05
N LYS A 103 5.36 -17.49 -0.08
CA LYS A 103 6.69 -16.98 0.24
C LYS A 103 6.57 -15.74 1.11
N HIS A 104 7.24 -15.75 2.25
CA HIS A 104 7.52 -14.57 3.05
C HIS A 104 8.92 -14.06 2.72
N GLN A 105 9.07 -12.76 2.56
CA GLN A 105 10.34 -12.10 2.37
C GLN A 105 10.41 -10.90 3.31
N GLU A 106 11.24 -11.02 4.34
CA GLU A 106 11.54 -9.92 5.24
C GLU A 106 12.33 -8.85 4.47
N GLY A 107 11.88 -7.61 4.59
CA GLY A 107 12.53 -6.46 3.97
C GLY A 107 12.99 -5.46 5.01
N LYS A 108 14.05 -4.69 4.71
CA LYS A 108 14.44 -3.54 5.54
C LYS A 108 13.32 -2.49 5.49
N GLY A 109 12.43 -2.52 6.49
CA GLY A 109 11.32 -1.59 6.66
C GLY A 109 9.96 -2.12 6.21
N VAL A 110 9.90 -3.04 5.24
CA VAL A 110 8.62 -3.65 4.86
C VAL A 110 8.71 -5.09 4.37
N ASP A 111 7.95 -5.96 5.03
CA ASP A 111 7.84 -7.37 4.70
C ASP A 111 6.96 -7.59 3.49
N ARG A 112 7.21 -8.68 2.76
CA ARG A 112 6.48 -9.04 1.54
C ARG A 112 5.96 -10.45 1.67
N PHE A 113 4.64 -10.60 1.63
CA PHE A 113 3.99 -11.90 1.56
C PHE A 113 3.48 -12.15 0.14
N LYS A 114 3.78 -13.31 -0.46
CA LYS A 114 3.34 -13.71 -1.81
C LYS A 114 2.63 -15.06 -1.76
N ILE A 115 1.46 -15.16 -2.37
CA ILE A 115 0.69 -16.41 -2.52
C ILE A 115 0.65 -16.79 -3.99
N TYR A 116 0.91 -18.06 -4.31
CA TYR A 116 0.89 -18.61 -5.66
C TYR A 116 -0.23 -19.67 -5.78
N LEU A 117 -0.97 -19.66 -6.90
CA LEU A 117 -2.13 -20.54 -7.13
C LEU A 117 -1.85 -21.61 -8.20
N LYS A 118 -2.46 -22.80 -8.09
CA LYS A 118 -2.20 -24.00 -8.90
C LYS A 118 -2.64 -23.91 -10.36
N HIS A 119 -3.76 -23.25 -10.68
CA HIS A 119 -4.28 -23.21 -12.05
C HIS A 119 -5.04 -21.92 -12.40
N LYS A 120 -4.35 -20.88 -12.89
CA LYS A 120 -4.90 -20.00 -13.94
C LYS A 120 -3.79 -19.52 -14.88
N LYS A 121 -3.98 -19.89 -16.15
CA LYS A 121 -3.33 -19.40 -17.37
C LYS A 121 -2.91 -17.92 -17.27
N LYS A 122 -1.63 -17.64 -17.54
CA LYS A 122 -1.14 -16.48 -18.29
C LYS A 122 -1.66 -15.08 -17.90
N TYR A 123 -2.06 -14.86 -16.65
CA TYR A 123 -2.12 -13.51 -16.10
C TYR A 123 -0.81 -13.31 -15.37
N VAL A 124 0.08 -12.60 -16.06
CA VAL A 124 1.27 -11.90 -15.57
C VAL A 124 1.37 -11.97 -14.05
N PHE A 125 2.47 -12.51 -13.55
CA PHE A 125 2.94 -12.47 -12.16
C PHE A 125 2.52 -11.17 -11.45
N ASN A 126 1.28 -11.08 -11.01
CA ASN A 126 0.88 -10.20 -9.94
C ASN A 126 1.26 -11.00 -8.71
N SER A 127 2.56 -11.01 -8.40
CA SER A 127 2.96 -11.26 -7.03
C SER A 127 2.12 -10.30 -6.21
N ILE A 128 1.11 -10.81 -5.51
CA ILE A 128 0.37 -9.94 -4.62
C ILE A 128 1.32 -9.73 -3.46
N THR A 129 2.13 -8.69 -3.57
CA THR A 129 3.11 -8.32 -2.57
C THR A 129 2.32 -7.56 -1.54
N PHE A 130 1.80 -8.27 -0.55
CA PHE A 130 1.25 -7.60 0.61
C PHE A 130 2.41 -7.18 1.48
N GLN A 131 2.46 -5.88 1.70
CA GLN A 131 3.17 -5.35 2.83
C GLN A 131 2.28 -5.60 4.04
N ILE A 132 2.74 -6.47 4.94
CA ILE A 132 1.99 -6.81 6.15
C ILE A 132 2.84 -6.34 7.32
N GLN A 133 2.50 -5.21 7.92
CA GLN A 133 2.90 -4.96 9.30
C GLN A 133 2.01 -5.80 10.21
N LEU A 134 2.46 -7.01 10.55
CA LEU A 134 1.82 -7.87 11.55
C LEU A 134 2.04 -7.23 12.93
N LYS A 135 1.03 -6.55 13.46
CA LYS A 135 0.94 -6.32 14.90
C LYS A 135 0.20 -7.53 15.46
N ILE A 136 0.94 -8.54 15.91
CA ILE A 136 0.36 -9.64 16.69
C ILE A 136 -0.10 -9.00 18.02
N LEU A 137 -1.40 -8.75 18.13
CA LEU A 137 -2.03 -8.52 19.43
C LEU A 137 -2.01 -9.88 20.14
N LYS A 138 -1.09 -10.00 21.10
CA LYS A 138 -1.15 -11.05 22.13
C LYS A 138 -2.30 -10.75 23.08
#